data_AF-A0A1F8S7L4-F1
#
_entry.id   AF-A0A1F8S7L4-F1
#
_cell.length_a   1.000
_cell.length_b   1.000
_cell.length_c   1.000
_cell.angle_alpha   90.00
_cell.angle_beta   90.00
_cell.angle_gamma   90.00
#
_symmetry.space_group_name_H-M   'P 1'
#
loop_
_entity.id
_entity.type
_entity.pdbx_description
1 polymer ?
#
loop_
_entity_poly.entity_id
_entity_poly.type
_entity_poly.pdbx_seq_one_letter_code
_entity_poly.pdbx_strand_id
1 'polypeptide(L)'
;MKVFVDTSALLALLDEDDRHHGEARALFEALIATTELVTHNYVEVETLALARRRLGSDAVARLTDGLFPALTTVWVDEPLHRIALAAHRAGGASVSLVDRVSFEVMRREGIGAALAFDADFDAQGFPRPTQPTQPARGSRLAEAPAPYGASATAADLVSVSEIAARAGRSINTIQSWRRRHRDFPAPVAALAAGPVWTWPDVERWIAGRTAPSRRPTATDRQLASAAL
;
A
#
# COMPACT_ATOMS: atom_id res chain seq x y z
N MET A 1 -6.21 7.54 -16.98
CA MET A 1 -5.79 8.88 -16.51
C MET A 1 -4.50 8.71 -15.74
N LYS A 2 -3.52 9.61 -15.93
CA LYS A 2 -2.24 9.59 -15.21
C LYS A 2 -2.23 10.65 -14.11
N VAL A 3 -1.58 10.38 -12.99
CA VAL A 3 -1.35 11.36 -11.91
C VAL A 3 0.13 11.29 -11.51
N PHE A 4 0.76 12.45 -11.38
CA PHE A 4 2.15 12.54 -10.95
C PHE A 4 2.25 12.37 -9.43
N VAL A 5 3.28 11.70 -8.92
CA VAL A 5 3.54 11.53 -7.49
C VAL A 5 4.90 12.14 -7.15
N ASP A 6 4.87 13.14 -6.28
CA ASP A 6 6.03 13.92 -5.87
C ASP A 6 6.68 13.40 -4.58
N THR A 7 7.92 13.84 -4.31
CA THR A 7 8.68 13.61 -3.07
C THR A 7 7.85 13.91 -1.82
N SER A 8 7.15 15.05 -1.79
CA SER A 8 6.36 15.49 -0.62
C SER A 8 5.26 14.48 -0.26
N ALA A 9 4.58 13.91 -1.26
CA ALA A 9 3.57 12.88 -1.04
C ALA A 9 4.17 11.55 -0.61
N LEU A 10 5.29 11.14 -1.21
CA LEU A 10 5.97 9.90 -0.84
C LEU A 10 6.48 9.94 0.60
N LEU A 11 7.02 11.07 1.06
CA LEU A 11 7.43 11.25 2.45
C LEU A 11 6.23 11.20 3.40
N ALA A 12 5.12 11.88 3.07
CA ALA A 12 3.90 11.84 3.88
C ALA A 12 3.32 10.42 3.99
N LEU A 13 3.46 9.56 2.96
CA LEU A 13 3.03 8.15 3.03
C LEU A 13 3.89 7.29 3.97
N LEU A 14 5.14 7.68 4.22
CA LEU A 14 6.07 6.93 5.05
C LEU A 14 6.02 7.33 6.52
N ASP A 15 5.91 8.64 6.77
CA ASP A 15 5.92 9.23 8.10
C ASP A 15 4.50 9.25 8.68
N GLU A 16 4.24 8.39 9.67
CA GLU A 16 2.93 8.27 10.31
C GLU A 16 2.57 9.52 11.14
N ASP A 17 3.57 10.30 11.55
CA ASP A 17 3.41 11.53 12.32
C ASP A 17 3.30 12.79 11.43
N ASP A 18 3.48 12.66 10.11
CA ASP A 18 3.28 13.78 9.18
C ASP A 18 1.81 14.20 9.18
N ARG A 19 1.56 15.51 9.29
CA ARG A 19 0.21 16.09 9.30
C ARG A 19 -0.63 15.70 8.07
N HIS A 20 0.03 15.40 6.95
CA HIS A 20 -0.56 15.02 5.68
C HIS A 20 -0.66 13.51 5.50
N HIS A 21 -0.16 12.68 6.43
CA HIS A 21 -0.12 11.22 6.31
C HIS A 21 -1.48 10.61 5.96
N GLY A 22 -2.52 10.98 6.70
CA GLY A 22 -3.88 10.47 6.48
C GLY A 22 -4.45 10.85 5.11
N GLU A 23 -4.25 12.09 4.68
CA GLU A 23 -4.69 12.58 3.36
C GLU A 23 -3.91 11.90 2.24
N ALA A 24 -2.58 11.85 2.35
CA ALA A 24 -1.68 11.20 1.39
C ALA A 24 -2.07 9.75 1.18
N ARG A 25 -2.29 9.01 2.28
CA ARG A 25 -2.71 7.61 2.24
C ARG A 25 -4.06 7.44 1.54
N ALA A 26 -5.06 8.25 1.92
CA ALA A 26 -6.40 8.14 1.34
C ALA A 26 -6.41 8.45 -0.16
N LEU A 27 -5.68 9.49 -0.59
CA LEU A 27 -5.53 9.82 -2.01
C LEU A 27 -4.76 8.74 -2.75
N PHE A 28 -3.65 8.26 -2.21
CA PHE A 28 -2.86 7.20 -2.84
C PHE A 28 -3.66 5.92 -3.04
N GLU A 29 -4.39 5.46 -2.00
CA GLU A 29 -5.25 4.27 -2.08
C GLU A 29 -6.37 4.43 -3.11
N ALA A 30 -6.98 5.61 -3.24
CA ALA A 30 -8.02 5.87 -4.22
C ALA A 30 -7.47 5.94 -5.66
N LEU A 31 -6.30 6.58 -5.83
CA LEU A 31 -5.69 6.80 -7.13
C LEU A 31 -5.08 5.52 -7.69
N ILE A 32 -4.32 4.76 -6.91
CA ILE A 32 -3.68 3.52 -7.39
C ILE A 32 -4.68 2.49 -7.95
N ALA A 33 -5.93 2.53 -7.50
CA ALA A 33 -7.00 1.66 -7.97
C ALA A 33 -7.63 2.10 -9.30
N THR A 34 -7.48 3.38 -9.69
CA THR A 34 -8.27 4.00 -10.77
C THR A 34 -7.42 4.74 -11.81
N THR A 35 -6.16 5.03 -11.50
CA THR A 35 -5.25 5.81 -12.34
C THR A 35 -3.89 5.15 -12.41
N GLU A 36 -3.12 5.53 -13.42
CA GLU A 36 -1.69 5.23 -13.45
C GLU A 36 -0.96 6.30 -12.65
N LEU A 37 -0.24 5.89 -11.61
CA LEU A 37 0.60 6.77 -10.82
C LEU A 37 2.00 6.82 -11.43
N VAL A 38 2.48 8.02 -11.71
CA VAL A 38 3.74 8.26 -12.42
C VAL A 38 4.68 9.08 -11.54
N THR A 39 5.95 8.73 -11.51
CA THR A 39 7.01 9.56 -10.92
C THR A 39 8.22 9.56 -11.86
N HIS A 40 9.34 10.15 -11.45
CA HIS A 40 10.58 10.07 -12.20
C HIS A 40 11.79 9.81 -11.30
N ASN A 41 12.87 9.28 -11.87
CA ASN A 41 14.04 8.83 -11.11
C ASN A 41 14.71 9.93 -10.26
N TYR A 42 14.58 11.22 -10.60
CA TYR A 42 15.09 12.30 -9.74
C TYR A 42 14.28 12.48 -8.44
N VAL A 43 12.95 12.33 -8.47
CA VAL A 43 12.10 12.29 -7.26
C VAL A 43 12.46 11.08 -6.42
N GLU A 44 12.72 9.92 -7.04
CA GLU A 44 13.13 8.72 -6.30
C GLU A 44 14.43 8.95 -5.53
N VAL A 45 15.46 9.52 -6.19
CA VAL A 45 16.75 9.83 -5.56
C VAL A 45 16.59 10.82 -4.41
N GLU A 46 15.83 11.90 -4.62
CA GLU A 46 15.57 12.91 -3.58
C GLU A 46 14.82 12.30 -2.40
N THR A 47 13.75 11.56 -2.67
CA THR A 47 12.91 10.90 -1.66
C THR A 47 13.72 9.89 -0.86
N LEU A 48 14.56 9.07 -1.50
CA LEU A 48 15.43 8.11 -0.82
C LEU A 48 16.41 8.81 0.13
N ALA A 49 17.03 9.90 -0.31
CA ALA A 49 17.97 10.67 0.52
C ALA A 49 17.26 11.30 1.73
N LEU A 50 16.08 11.88 1.52
CA LEU A 50 15.28 12.48 2.59
C LEU A 50 14.74 11.44 3.57
N ALA A 51 14.19 10.33 3.07
CA ALA A 51 13.68 9.23 3.89
C ALA A 51 14.79 8.61 4.74
N ARG A 52 15.97 8.33 4.15
CA ARG A 52 17.13 7.85 4.91
C ARG A 52 17.49 8.79 6.06
N ARG A 53 17.55 10.09 5.78
CA ARG A 53 17.98 11.11 6.75
C ARG A 53 16.95 11.33 7.87
N ARG A 54 15.66 11.31 7.53
CA ARG A 54 14.57 11.69 8.46
C ARG A 54 13.93 10.50 9.16
N LEU A 55 13.77 9.37 8.47
CA LEU A 55 12.94 8.23 8.90
C LEU A 55 13.75 6.93 9.02
N GLY A 56 15.03 6.95 8.65
CA GLY A 56 15.95 5.82 8.84
C GLY A 56 15.88 4.76 7.74
N SER A 57 16.41 3.56 8.06
CA SER A 57 16.63 2.52 7.05
C SER A 57 15.38 1.79 6.59
N ASP A 58 14.43 1.59 7.50
CA ASP A 58 13.18 0.90 7.21
C ASP A 58 12.31 1.68 6.22
N ALA A 59 12.31 3.02 6.30
CA ALA A 59 11.61 3.88 5.35
C ALA A 59 12.15 3.74 3.92
N VAL A 60 13.46 3.57 3.76
CA VAL A 60 14.07 3.31 2.45
C VAL A 60 13.66 1.95 1.89
N ALA A 61 13.62 0.91 2.72
CA ALA A 61 13.13 -0.40 2.28
C ALA A 61 11.64 -0.33 1.86
N ARG A 62 10.80 0.41 2.61
CA ARG A 62 9.40 0.64 2.23
C ARG A 62 9.25 1.36 0.88
N LEU A 63 10.15 2.31 0.57
CA LEU A 63 10.19 2.96 -0.75
C LEU A 63 10.55 1.98 -1.85
N THR A 64 11.69 1.28 -1.72
CA THR A 64 12.24 0.43 -2.79
C THR A 64 11.42 -0.82 -3.04
N ASP A 65 10.86 -1.41 -1.98
CA ASP A 65 10.22 -2.73 -2.05
C ASP A 65 8.68 -2.61 -2.15
N GLY A 66 8.14 -1.41 -1.92
CA GLY A 66 6.70 -1.17 -1.83
C GLY A 66 6.23 -0.04 -2.73
N LEU A 67 6.64 1.20 -2.45
CA LEU A 67 6.10 2.38 -3.13
C LEU A 67 6.59 2.51 -4.57
N PHE A 68 7.89 2.47 -4.86
CA PHE A 68 8.39 2.63 -6.22
C PHE A 68 7.89 1.55 -7.21
N PRO A 69 7.82 0.25 -6.85
CA PRO A 69 7.24 -0.76 -7.72
C PRO A 69 5.75 -0.56 -8.06
N ALA A 70 5.05 0.26 -7.27
CA ALA A 70 3.65 0.60 -7.49
C ALA A 70 3.48 1.84 -8.41
N LEU A 71 4.58 2.48 -8.81
CA LEU A 71 4.59 3.67 -9.66
C LEU A 71 5.24 3.34 -11.01
N THR A 72 4.79 4.01 -12.07
CA THR A 72 5.53 4.05 -13.33
C THR A 72 6.65 5.10 -13.21
N THR A 73 7.91 4.66 -13.22
CA THR A 73 9.07 5.56 -13.21
C THR A 73 9.42 6.03 -14.62
N VAL A 74 9.32 7.33 -14.86
CA VAL A 74 9.89 7.98 -16.05
C VAL A 74 11.38 8.20 -15.83
N TRP A 75 12.19 7.69 -16.75
CA TRP A 75 13.63 7.94 -16.75
C TRP A 75 13.92 9.28 -17.43
N VAL A 76 14.51 10.20 -16.67
CA VAL A 76 14.95 11.51 -17.16
C VAL A 76 16.08 11.32 -18.15
N ASP A 77 15.77 11.53 -19.42
CA ASP A 77 16.75 11.52 -20.51
C ASP A 77 17.54 12.85 -20.58
N GLU A 78 18.61 12.84 -21.37
CA GLU A 78 19.48 14.01 -21.53
C GLU A 78 18.73 15.25 -22.07
N PRO A 79 17.83 15.14 -23.08
CA PRO A 79 17.01 16.28 -23.51
C PRO A 79 16.15 16.88 -22.39
N LEU A 80 15.43 16.04 -21.65
CA LEU A 80 14.54 16.49 -20.58
C LEU A 80 15.35 17.15 -19.45
N HIS A 81 16.48 16.55 -19.08
CA HIS A 81 17.39 17.15 -18.10
C HIS A 81 17.88 18.54 -18.54
N ARG A 82 18.30 18.70 -19.81
CA ARG A 82 18.78 19.98 -20.33
C ARG A 82 17.70 21.06 -20.32
N ILE A 83 16.47 20.72 -20.69
CA ILE A 83 15.33 21.65 -20.67
C ILE A 83 15.05 22.10 -19.23
N ALA A 84 14.93 21.14 -18.30
CA ALA A 84 14.68 21.45 -16.89
C ALA A 84 15.80 22.29 -16.28
N LEU A 85 17.06 22.00 -16.62
CA LEU A 85 18.22 22.74 -16.14
C LEU A 85 18.26 24.19 -16.68
N ALA A 86 17.89 24.39 -17.95
CA ALA A 86 17.74 25.72 -18.52
C ALA A 86 16.63 26.51 -17.82
N ALA A 87 15.48 25.89 -17.58
CA ALA A 87 14.37 26.50 -16.85
C ALA A 87 14.74 26.83 -15.39
N HIS A 88 15.51 25.97 -14.73
CA HIS A 88 16.02 26.20 -13.37
C HIS A 88 16.96 27.41 -13.33
N ARG A 89 17.86 27.56 -14.31
CA ARG A 89 18.77 28.72 -14.41
C ARG A 89 18.04 30.02 -14.75
N ALA A 90 17.00 29.96 -15.57
CA ALA A 90 16.22 31.13 -15.98
C ALA A 90 15.25 31.60 -14.89
N GLY A 91 14.82 30.70 -14.00
CA GLY A 91 13.99 31.02 -12.85
C GLY A 91 14.79 31.59 -11.67
N GLY A 92 14.07 32.21 -10.72
CA GLY A 92 14.63 32.55 -9.41
C GLY A 92 14.87 31.31 -8.55
N ALA A 93 15.66 31.48 -7.47
CA ALA A 93 16.15 30.42 -6.58
C ALA A 93 15.09 29.67 -5.76
N SER A 94 13.79 29.86 -6.01
CA SER A 94 12.73 29.31 -5.17
C SER A 94 12.30 27.88 -5.53
N VAL A 95 12.44 27.46 -6.78
CA VAL A 95 11.95 26.16 -7.28
C VAL A 95 13.12 25.20 -7.52
N SER A 96 13.05 24.00 -6.95
CA SER A 96 14.12 23.01 -7.07
C SER A 96 14.30 22.52 -8.51
N LEU A 97 15.48 21.94 -8.83
CA LEU A 97 15.66 21.30 -10.13
C LEU A 97 14.74 20.08 -10.29
N VAL A 98 14.43 19.37 -9.20
CA VAL A 98 13.53 18.21 -9.20
C VAL A 98 12.14 18.65 -9.65
N ASP A 99 11.59 19.72 -9.09
CA ASP A 99 10.27 20.23 -9.49
C ASP A 99 10.26 20.70 -10.95
N ARG A 100 11.35 21.32 -11.42
CA ARG A 100 11.49 21.70 -12.84
C ARG A 100 11.41 20.50 -13.77
N VAL A 101 12.03 19.39 -13.37
CA VAL A 101 11.94 18.11 -14.09
C VAL A 101 10.50 17.57 -13.99
N SER A 102 9.88 17.59 -12.80
CA SER A 102 8.50 17.16 -12.58
C SER A 102 7.54 17.88 -13.54
N PHE A 103 7.62 19.21 -13.61
CA PHE A 103 6.74 20.00 -14.49
C PHE A 103 6.94 19.68 -15.97
N GLU A 104 8.18 19.41 -16.40
CA GLU A 104 8.48 19.05 -17.79
C GLU A 104 7.97 17.64 -18.12
N VAL A 105 8.17 16.67 -17.22
CA VAL A 105 7.62 15.32 -17.36
C VAL A 105 6.09 15.38 -17.46
N MET A 106 5.44 16.15 -16.58
CA MET A 106 3.99 16.27 -16.57
C MET A 106 3.45 16.89 -17.87
N ARG A 107 4.10 17.94 -18.39
CA ARG A 107 3.72 18.54 -19.70
C ARG A 107 3.91 17.56 -20.85
N ARG A 108 5.05 16.87 -20.91
CA ARG A 108 5.39 15.92 -21.98
C ARG A 108 4.45 14.71 -22.01
N GLU A 109 4.06 14.22 -20.84
CA GLU A 109 3.21 13.03 -20.67
C GLU A 109 1.70 13.36 -20.62
N GLY A 110 1.32 14.64 -20.71
CA GLY A 110 -0.08 15.08 -20.64
C GLY A 110 -0.72 14.84 -19.27
N ILE A 111 0.06 14.91 -18.20
CA ILE A 111 -0.39 14.71 -16.81
C ILE A 111 -0.89 16.04 -16.26
N GLY A 112 -2.18 16.11 -15.90
CA GLY A 112 -2.84 17.34 -15.46
C GLY A 112 -2.94 17.53 -13.94
N ALA A 113 -2.53 16.55 -13.13
CA ALA A 113 -2.65 16.61 -11.67
C ALA A 113 -1.44 15.95 -10.99
N ALA A 114 -1.05 16.48 -9.83
CA ALA A 114 0.05 15.97 -9.02
C ALA A 114 -0.41 15.68 -7.59
N LEU A 115 -0.16 14.47 -7.10
CA LEU A 115 -0.19 14.19 -5.68
C LEU A 115 1.09 14.78 -5.06
N ALA A 116 0.96 16.03 -4.58
CA ALA A 116 2.00 16.80 -3.91
C ALA A 116 1.36 17.69 -2.83
N PHE A 117 2.17 18.08 -1.83
CA PHE A 117 1.73 18.90 -0.69
C PHE A 117 2.43 20.26 -0.59
N ASP A 118 3.39 20.55 -1.48
CA ASP A 118 3.90 21.91 -1.67
C ASP A 118 2.96 22.73 -2.57
N ALA A 119 3.15 24.05 -2.57
CA ALA A 119 2.33 24.98 -3.33
C ALA A 119 2.85 25.20 -4.78
N ASP A 120 4.02 24.67 -5.12
CA ASP A 120 4.68 24.97 -6.39
C ASP A 120 3.98 24.24 -7.56
N PHE A 121 3.49 23.01 -7.34
CA PHE A 121 2.69 22.29 -8.33
C PHE A 121 1.38 23.01 -8.67
N ASP A 122 0.62 23.44 -7.65
CA ASP A 122 -0.62 24.19 -7.84
C ASP A 122 -0.34 25.51 -8.61
N ALA A 123 0.73 26.22 -8.25
CA ALA A 123 1.14 27.47 -8.91
C ALA A 123 1.56 27.28 -10.38
N GLN A 124 2.01 26.08 -10.76
CA GLN A 124 2.34 25.70 -12.13
C GLN A 124 1.15 25.13 -12.93
N GLY A 125 -0.05 25.13 -12.34
CA GLY A 125 -1.26 24.64 -13.00
C GLY A 125 -1.45 23.12 -12.88
N PHE A 126 -0.79 22.48 -11.93
CA PHE A 126 -0.91 21.06 -11.63
C PHE A 126 -1.63 20.86 -10.30
N PRO A 127 -2.97 20.99 -10.26
CA PRO A 127 -3.73 20.88 -9.04
C PRO A 127 -3.55 19.51 -8.38
N ARG A 128 -3.63 19.48 -7.05
CA ARG A 128 -3.78 18.22 -6.33
C ARG A 128 -5.05 17.48 -6.80
N PRO A 129 -4.97 16.15 -7.05
CA PRO A 129 -6.14 15.37 -7.38
C PRO A 129 -7.17 15.44 -6.24
N THR A 130 -8.42 15.73 -6.59
CA THR A 130 -9.50 15.68 -5.61
C THR A 130 -9.80 14.22 -5.28
N GLN A 131 -10.06 13.94 -4.01
CA GLN A 131 -10.59 12.66 -3.61
C GLN A 131 -11.91 12.44 -4.36
N PRO A 132 -12.13 11.28 -5.02
CA PRO A 132 -13.47 10.95 -5.46
C PRO A 132 -14.37 11.05 -4.23
N THR A 133 -15.44 11.84 -4.32
CA THR A 133 -16.32 12.15 -3.19
C THR A 133 -16.72 10.85 -2.51
N GLN A 134 -16.06 10.51 -1.42
CA GLN A 134 -16.52 9.44 -0.56
C GLN A 134 -17.84 9.97 -0.01
N PRO A 135 -18.98 9.28 -0.21
CA PRO A 135 -20.25 9.78 0.30
C PRO A 135 -20.05 10.06 1.79
N ALA A 136 -20.44 11.26 2.19
CA ALA A 136 -20.17 11.82 3.51
C ALA A 136 -20.35 10.74 4.59
N ARG A 137 -19.36 10.62 5.50
CA ARG A 137 -19.53 9.89 6.76
C ARG A 137 -20.70 10.53 7.51
N GLY A 138 -21.89 10.03 7.26
CA GLY A 138 -23.13 10.74 7.61
C GLY A 138 -24.39 10.07 7.06
N SER A 139 -24.39 8.75 6.90
CA SER A 139 -25.61 7.96 6.88
C SER A 139 -25.27 6.65 7.55
N ARG A 140 -25.78 6.44 8.78
CA ARG A 140 -26.00 5.06 9.23
C ARG A 140 -26.89 4.45 8.17
N LEU A 141 -26.37 3.47 7.42
CA LEU A 141 -27.22 2.58 6.65
C LEU A 141 -28.18 1.94 7.66
N ALA A 142 -29.38 2.48 7.75
CA ALA A 142 -30.50 1.81 8.39
C ALA A 142 -30.87 0.67 7.45
N GLU A 143 -30.26 -0.50 7.67
CA GLU A 143 -30.65 -1.72 6.97
C GLU A 143 -32.01 -2.17 7.52
N ALA A 144 -33.08 -1.79 6.83
CA ALA A 144 -34.36 -2.47 6.96
C ALA A 144 -34.24 -3.82 6.23
N PRO A 145 -34.46 -4.97 6.90
CA PRO A 145 -34.24 -6.27 6.29
C PRO A 145 -35.34 -6.56 5.25
N ALA A 146 -34.92 -6.78 4.00
CA ALA A 146 -35.80 -7.30 2.96
C ALA A 146 -35.78 -8.85 2.99
N PRO A 147 -36.95 -9.51 2.95
CA PRO A 147 -37.01 -10.96 3.00
C PRO A 147 -36.79 -11.56 1.60
N TYR A 148 -35.70 -12.30 1.42
CA TYR A 148 -35.71 -13.63 0.79
C TYR A 148 -34.35 -14.32 0.91
N GLY A 149 -34.38 -15.61 1.28
CA GLY A 149 -33.22 -16.50 1.32
C GLY A 149 -33.25 -17.39 2.56
N ALA A 150 -33.89 -18.55 2.45
CA ALA A 150 -33.99 -19.53 3.53
C ALA A 150 -32.61 -19.88 4.10
N SER A 151 -32.54 -19.95 5.43
CA SER A 151 -31.42 -20.38 6.27
C SER A 151 -30.55 -21.44 5.59
N ALA A 152 -29.38 -21.01 5.08
CA ALA A 152 -28.20 -21.83 5.13
C ALA A 152 -27.52 -21.50 6.46
N THR A 153 -27.41 -22.49 7.34
CA THR A 153 -26.76 -22.45 8.66
C THR A 153 -25.59 -21.46 8.71
N ALA A 154 -25.63 -20.54 9.68
CA ALA A 154 -24.67 -19.48 9.96
C ALA A 154 -23.20 -19.90 9.74
N ALA A 155 -22.70 -19.73 8.53
CA ALA A 155 -21.28 -19.78 8.25
C ALA A 155 -20.75 -18.36 8.53
N ASP A 156 -19.96 -18.21 9.59
CA ASP A 156 -19.25 -16.98 9.92
C ASP A 156 -18.19 -16.73 8.82
N LEU A 157 -18.63 -16.12 7.72
CA LEU A 157 -17.82 -15.88 6.54
C LEU A 157 -16.90 -14.68 6.77
N VAL A 158 -15.64 -14.84 6.40
CA VAL A 158 -14.59 -13.83 6.60
C VAL A 158 -13.78 -13.65 5.33
N SER A 159 -13.47 -12.40 5.03
CA SER A 159 -12.48 -11.97 4.04
C SER A 159 -11.07 -11.96 4.64
N VAL A 160 -10.04 -11.71 3.80
CA VAL A 160 -8.64 -11.64 4.28
C VAL A 160 -8.44 -10.53 5.32
N SER A 161 -9.10 -9.38 5.16
CA SER A 161 -9.01 -8.26 6.10
C SER A 161 -9.65 -8.60 7.45
N GLU A 162 -10.77 -9.31 7.44
CA GLU A 162 -11.45 -9.76 8.67
C GLU A 162 -10.66 -10.87 9.38
N ILE A 163 -10.04 -11.79 8.64
CA ILE A 163 -9.10 -12.77 9.21
C ILE A 163 -7.94 -12.05 9.90
N ALA A 164 -7.36 -11.04 9.24
CA ALA A 164 -6.25 -10.26 9.78
C ALA A 164 -6.65 -9.54 11.09
N ALA A 165 -7.80 -8.86 11.07
CA ALA A 165 -8.34 -8.16 12.24
C ALA A 165 -8.60 -9.12 13.41
N ARG A 166 -9.30 -10.24 13.17
CA ARG A 166 -9.64 -11.22 14.22
C ARG A 166 -8.43 -11.98 14.76
N ALA A 167 -7.43 -12.25 13.92
CA ALA A 167 -6.20 -12.90 14.35
C ALA A 167 -5.19 -11.95 15.04
N GLY A 168 -5.46 -10.64 15.05
CA GLY A 168 -4.52 -9.63 15.52
C GLY A 168 -3.21 -9.61 14.71
N ARG A 169 -3.29 -9.86 13.39
CA ARG A 169 -2.14 -9.93 12.48
C ARG A 169 -2.32 -8.97 11.30
N SER A 170 -1.23 -8.63 10.63
CA SER A 170 -1.32 -7.82 9.41
C SER A 170 -1.89 -8.62 8.24
N ILE A 171 -2.57 -7.95 7.30
CA ILE A 171 -3.07 -8.56 6.05
C ILE A 171 -1.94 -9.27 5.29
N ASN A 172 -0.75 -8.67 5.25
CA ASN A 172 0.44 -9.27 4.62
C ASN A 172 0.85 -10.60 5.28
N THR A 173 0.67 -10.73 6.58
CA THR A 173 0.93 -12.00 7.30
C THR A 173 -0.04 -13.08 6.81
N ILE A 174 -1.33 -12.76 6.69
CA ILE A 174 -2.35 -13.71 6.20
C ILE A 174 -2.10 -14.08 4.73
N GLN A 175 -1.82 -13.10 3.86
CA GLN A 175 -1.48 -13.33 2.46
C GLN A 175 -0.21 -14.19 2.32
N SER A 176 0.77 -13.94 3.17
CA SER A 176 1.98 -14.73 3.21
C SER A 176 1.72 -16.16 3.70
N TRP A 177 0.81 -16.36 4.65
CA TRP A 177 0.41 -17.70 5.09
C TRP A 177 -0.24 -18.49 3.96
N ARG A 178 -1.18 -17.87 3.25
CA ARG A 178 -1.85 -18.44 2.08
C ARG A 178 -0.87 -18.90 0.99
N ARG A 179 0.21 -18.15 0.77
CA ARG A 179 1.24 -18.50 -0.22
C ARG A 179 2.19 -19.61 0.26
N ARG A 180 2.61 -19.55 1.53
CA ARG A 180 3.69 -20.41 2.06
C ARG A 180 3.19 -21.74 2.63
N HIS A 181 1.92 -21.84 2.98
CA HIS A 181 1.36 -23.00 3.66
C HIS A 181 0.27 -23.65 2.81
N ARG A 182 0.62 -24.80 2.23
CA ARG A 182 -0.27 -25.57 1.35
C ARG A 182 -1.49 -26.14 2.09
N ASP A 183 -1.41 -26.21 3.41
CA ASP A 183 -2.45 -26.65 4.34
C ASP A 183 -3.35 -25.52 4.84
N PHE A 184 -3.14 -24.27 4.39
CA PHE A 184 -4.05 -23.17 4.70
C PHE A 184 -5.46 -23.45 4.12
N PRO A 185 -6.56 -23.15 4.85
CA PRO A 185 -7.91 -23.46 4.40
C PRO A 185 -8.24 -22.90 3.00
N ALA A 186 -8.91 -23.72 2.19
CA ALA A 186 -9.42 -23.29 0.90
C ALA A 186 -10.60 -22.31 1.10
N PRO A 187 -10.76 -21.31 0.23
CA PRO A 187 -11.91 -20.41 0.29
C PRO A 187 -13.20 -21.15 -0.05
N VAL A 188 -14.29 -20.79 0.64
CA VAL A 188 -15.63 -21.36 0.41
C VAL A 188 -16.34 -20.73 -0.78
N ALA A 189 -15.95 -19.51 -1.15
CA ALA A 189 -16.38 -18.87 -2.40
C ALA A 189 -15.35 -17.83 -2.87
N ALA A 190 -15.41 -17.49 -4.15
CA ALA A 190 -14.66 -16.38 -4.76
C ALA A 190 -15.66 -15.33 -5.24
N LEU A 191 -15.67 -14.17 -4.59
CA LEU A 191 -16.51 -13.03 -4.96
C LEU A 191 -15.71 -12.05 -5.82
N ALA A 192 -16.40 -11.10 -6.47
CA ALA A 192 -15.73 -10.02 -7.20
C ALA A 192 -14.78 -9.18 -6.31
N ALA A 193 -15.09 -9.07 -5.01
CA ALA A 193 -14.25 -8.42 -4.00
C ALA A 193 -13.10 -9.30 -3.46
N GLY A 194 -13.07 -10.58 -3.85
CA GLY A 194 -12.06 -11.54 -3.43
C GLY A 194 -12.63 -12.81 -2.79
N PRO A 195 -11.75 -13.75 -2.43
CA PRO A 195 -12.12 -15.01 -1.77
C PRO A 195 -12.65 -14.80 -0.35
N VAL A 196 -13.57 -15.66 0.06
CA VAL A 196 -14.14 -15.73 1.42
C VAL A 196 -13.93 -17.10 2.02
N TRP A 197 -13.74 -17.16 3.34
CA TRP A 197 -13.54 -18.37 4.14
C TRP A 197 -14.55 -18.45 5.25
N THR A 198 -14.64 -19.59 5.90
CA THR A 198 -15.31 -19.78 7.18
C THR A 198 -14.32 -19.52 8.32
N TRP A 199 -14.68 -18.63 9.24
CA TRP A 199 -13.85 -18.30 10.41
C TRP A 199 -13.45 -19.55 11.23
N PRO A 200 -14.35 -20.50 11.54
CA PRO A 200 -13.99 -21.68 12.32
C PRO A 200 -12.88 -22.54 11.70
N ASP A 201 -12.76 -22.58 10.38
CA ASP A 201 -11.70 -23.34 9.69
C ASP A 201 -10.35 -22.61 9.77
N VAL A 202 -10.37 -21.29 9.57
CA VAL A 202 -9.18 -20.44 9.67
C VAL A 202 -8.66 -20.38 11.10
N GLU A 203 -9.55 -20.23 12.08
CA GLU A 203 -9.21 -20.21 13.50
C GLU A 203 -8.57 -21.52 13.96
N ARG A 204 -9.14 -22.67 13.59
CA ARG A 204 -8.54 -23.99 13.87
C ARG A 204 -7.13 -24.11 13.31
N TRP A 205 -6.91 -23.64 12.08
CA TRP A 205 -5.60 -23.68 11.45
C TRP A 205 -4.58 -22.77 12.18
N ILE A 206 -4.99 -21.57 12.61
CA ILE A 206 -4.13 -20.66 13.39
C ILE A 206 -3.80 -21.27 14.76
N ALA A 207 -4.79 -21.84 15.45
CA ALA A 207 -4.62 -22.47 16.76
C ALA A 207 -3.66 -23.66 16.70
N GLY A 208 -3.76 -24.50 15.66
CA GLY A 208 -2.88 -25.66 15.42
C GLY A 208 -1.40 -25.29 15.26
N ARG A 209 -1.09 -24.05 14.90
CA ARG A 209 0.29 -23.54 14.75
C ARG A 209 0.85 -22.88 16.00
N THR A 210 -0.01 -22.51 16.93
CA THR A 210 0.37 -21.83 18.18
C THR A 210 0.57 -22.85 19.32
N ALA A 211 0.20 -24.12 19.11
CA ALA A 211 0.46 -25.20 20.05
C ALA A 211 1.97 -25.50 20.16
N PRO A 212 2.55 -25.58 21.37
CA PRO A 212 3.97 -25.89 21.54
C PRO A 212 4.26 -27.31 21.05
N SER A 213 5.29 -27.46 20.20
CA SER A 213 5.84 -28.76 19.83
C SER A 213 6.31 -29.48 21.10
N ARG A 214 5.65 -30.56 21.49
CA ARG A 214 6.08 -31.41 22.61
C ARG A 214 7.47 -31.97 22.28
N ARG A 215 8.51 -31.50 22.95
CA ARG A 215 9.84 -32.16 22.91
C ARG A 215 9.68 -33.56 23.52
N PRO A 216 10.19 -34.63 22.89
CA PRO A 216 10.25 -35.93 23.52
C PRO A 216 11.05 -35.81 24.82
N THR A 217 10.48 -36.27 25.93
CA THR A 217 11.19 -36.31 27.21
C THR A 217 12.18 -37.49 27.19
N ALA A 218 13.20 -37.43 28.05
CA ALA A 218 14.26 -38.45 28.12
C ALA A 218 13.72 -39.88 28.30
N THR A 219 12.52 -40.04 28.84
CA THR A 219 11.82 -41.32 28.99
C THR A 219 11.47 -41.99 27.65
N ASP A 220 11.16 -41.23 26.60
CA ASP A 220 10.84 -41.77 25.27
C ASP A 220 12.09 -42.31 24.54
N ARG A 221 13.29 -41.82 24.86
CA ARG A 221 14.55 -42.34 24.28
C ARG A 221 14.99 -43.66 24.91
N GLN A 222 14.58 -43.94 26.14
CA GLN A 222 15.02 -45.13 26.87
C GLN A 222 14.23 -46.38 26.45
N LEU A 223 12.98 -46.22 26.00
CA LEU A 223 12.16 -47.33 25.47
C LEU A 223 12.58 -47.79 24.06
N ALA A 224 13.21 -46.91 23.27
CA ALA A 224 13.70 -47.26 21.93
C ALA A 224 15.04 -48.04 21.93
N SER A 225 15.80 -47.99 23.02
CA SER A 225 17.11 -48.68 23.14
C SER A 225 17.03 -50.09 23.76
N ALA A 226 15.85 -50.52 24.23
CA ALA A 226 15.64 -51.85 24.82
C ALA A 226 15.02 -52.87 23.85
N ALA A 227 14.88 -52.50 22.56
CA ALA A 227 14.26 -53.33 21.53
C ALA A 227 15.24 -53.79 20.42
N LEU A 228 16.54 -53.83 20.73
CA LEU A 228 17.57 -54.50 19.92
C LEU A 228 18.29 -55.55 20.75
#